data_AF-A0A8C4KJ72-F1
#
_entry.id   AF-A0A8C4KJ72-F1
#
_cell.length_a   1.000
_cell.length_b   1.000
_cell.length_c   1.000
_cell.angle_alpha   90.00
_cell.angle_beta   90.00
_cell.angle_gamma   90.00
#
_symmetry.space_group_name_H-M   'P 1'
#
loop_
_entity.id
_entity.type
_entity.pdbx_description
1 polymer ?
#
loop_
_entity_poly.entity_id
_entity_poly.type
_entity_poly.pdbx_seq_one_letter_code
_entity_poly.pdbx_strand_id
1 'polypeptide(L)' 'LLCLQDSVPVSASLLGDPSDPAAVSLARRLARKTKKQIFVSYNLQNTDSNFSLLIENRIKEEMMAFPEKF' A
#
# COMPACT_ATOMS: atom_id res chain seq x y z
N LEU A 1 18.78 1.14 -24.75
CA LEU A 1 19.44 2.29 -24.09
C LEU A 1 18.46 2.79 -23.03
N LEU A 2 18.82 2.66 -21.74
CA LEU A 2 18.32 3.43 -20.57
C LEU A 2 16.80 3.35 -20.31
N CYS A 3 16.25 2.65 -19.31
CA CYS A 3 16.66 2.60 -17.90
C CYS A 3 16.07 1.35 -17.21
N LEU A 4 16.89 0.62 -16.45
CA LEU A 4 16.44 -0.04 -15.22
C LEU A 4 16.02 1.06 -14.23
N GLN A 5 14.86 1.68 -14.46
CA GLN A 5 14.34 2.69 -13.54
C GLN A 5 13.69 1.94 -12.39
N ASP A 6 14.03 2.28 -11.15
CA ASP A 6 13.25 1.94 -9.96
C ASP A 6 11.78 2.31 -10.17
N SER A 7 10.99 1.40 -10.77
CA SER A 7 9.67 1.73 -11.26
C SER A 7 8.72 1.87 -10.07
N VAL A 8 8.08 3.03 -9.97
CA VAL A 8 7.03 3.24 -8.98
C VAL A 8 5.84 2.37 -9.37
N PRO A 9 5.32 1.51 -8.48
CA PRO A 9 4.18 0.67 -8.82
C PRO A 9 2.98 1.52 -9.24
N VAL A 10 2.34 1.12 -10.33
CA VAL A 10 1.03 1.68 -10.73
C VAL A 10 -0.03 1.08 -9.82
N SER A 11 -1.01 1.88 -9.43
CA SER A 11 -2.16 1.39 -8.66
C SER A 11 -3.45 2.03 -9.18
N ALA A 12 -4.54 1.29 -9.07
CA ALA A 12 -5.88 1.69 -9.50
C ALA A 12 -6.90 1.31 -8.42
N SER A 13 -7.98 2.08 -8.32
CA SER A 13 -9.13 1.68 -7.50
C SER A 13 -10.00 0.71 -8.29
N LEU A 14 -10.32 -0.44 -7.69
CA LEU A 14 -11.21 -1.43 -8.30
C LEU A 14 -12.67 -1.17 -7.93
N LEU A 15 -12.91 -0.72 -6.70
CA LEU A 15 -14.22 -0.53 -6.08
C LEU A 15 -14.13 0.64 -5.09
N GLY A 16 -15.25 1.33 -4.87
CA GLY A 16 -15.34 2.47 -3.96
C GLY A 16 -15.16 3.83 -4.65
N ASP A 17 -15.02 4.89 -3.84
CA ASP A 17 -14.84 6.25 -4.33
C ASP A 17 -13.43 6.43 -4.91
N PRO A 18 -13.27 6.77 -6.21
CA PRO A 18 -11.96 6.96 -6.83
C PRO A 18 -11.21 8.20 -6.30
N SER A 19 -11.89 9.11 -5.59
CA SER A 19 -11.29 10.28 -4.98
C SER A 19 -10.59 9.98 -3.65
N ASP A 20 -10.92 8.87 -2.98
CA ASP A 20 -10.24 8.43 -1.76
C ASP A 20 -8.91 7.72 -2.11
N PRO A 21 -7.75 8.34 -1.78
CA PRO A 21 -6.47 7.77 -2.13
C PRO A 21 -5.98 6.72 -1.11
N ALA A 22 -6.67 6.46 0.00
CA ALA A 22 -6.16 5.67 1.13
C ALA A 22 -5.74 4.25 0.71
N ALA A 23 -6.66 3.47 0.14
CA ALA A 23 -6.41 2.11 -0.32
C ALA A 23 -5.32 2.04 -1.40
N VAL A 24 -5.43 2.91 -2.41
CA VAL A 24 -4.55 2.96 -3.58
C VAL A 24 -3.12 3.38 -3.19
N SER A 25 -2.99 4.30 -2.23
CA SER A 25 -1.70 4.76 -1.71
C SER A 25 -1.03 3.69 -0.85
N LEU A 26 -1.80 3.01 0.00
CA LEU A 26 -1.31 1.91 0.81
C LEU A 26 -0.83 0.75 -0.07
N ALA A 27 -1.64 0.32 -1.04
CA ALA A 27 -1.29 -0.75 -1.98
C ALA A 27 0.01 -0.45 -2.72
N ARG A 28 0.17 0.78 -3.24
CA ARG A 28 1.38 1.21 -3.95
C ARG A 28 2.63 1.14 -3.08
N ARG A 29 2.55 1.62 -1.83
CA ARG A 29 3.68 1.63 -0.89
C ARG A 29 4.09 0.23 -0.49
N LEU A 30 3.11 -0.63 -0.21
CA LEU A 30 3.36 -2.04 0.10
C LEU A 30 3.94 -2.78 -1.10
N ALA A 31 3.40 -2.60 -2.30
CA ALA A 31 3.93 -3.19 -3.54
C ALA A 31 5.39 -2.78 -3.79
N ARG A 32 5.73 -1.51 -3.52
CA ARG A 32 7.11 -1.03 -3.64
C ARG A 32 8.05 -1.71 -2.64
N LYS A 33 7.58 -1.97 -1.41
CA LYS A 33 8.36 -2.62 -0.34
C LYS A 33 8.53 -4.12 -0.59
N THR A 34 7.47 -4.82 -0.97
CA THR A 34 7.48 -6.28 -1.15
C THR A 34 7.95 -6.71 -2.52
N LYS A 35 7.94 -5.80 -3.52
CA LYS A 35 8.18 -6.11 -4.93
C LYS A 35 7.22 -7.18 -5.48
N LYS A 36 6.01 -7.27 -4.90
CA LYS A 36 4.92 -8.17 -5.30
C LYS A 36 3.70 -7.36 -5.74
N GLN A 37 2.77 -8.01 -6.45
CA GLN A 37 1.44 -7.46 -6.67
C GLN A 37 0.65 -7.48 -5.35
N ILE A 38 -0.02 -6.38 -5.02
CA ILE A 38 -0.74 -6.20 -3.76
C ILE A 38 -2.17 -5.77 -4.05
N PHE A 39 -3.12 -6.40 -3.35
CA PHE A 39 -4.51 -5.97 -3.27
C PHE A 39 -4.78 -5.46 -1.85
N VAL A 40 -5.52 -4.36 -1.74
CA VAL A 40 -5.90 -3.77 -0.45
C VAL A 40 -7.42 -3.56 -0.45
N SER A 41 -8.09 -4.14 0.54
CA SER A 41 -9.45 -3.75 0.92
C SER A 41 -9.34 -2.86 2.16
N TYR A 42 -9.70 -1.59 2.04
CA TYR A 42 -9.62 -0.62 3.12
C TYR A 42 -11.04 -0.29 3.60
N ASN A 43 -11.39 -0.76 4.80
CA ASN A 43 -12.76 -0.70 5.33
C ASN A 43 -12.88 0.21 6.57
N LEU A 44 -11.95 1.16 6.72
CA LEU A 44 -11.95 2.11 7.84
C LEU A 44 -12.50 3.45 7.36
N GLN A 45 -13.45 4.01 8.10
CA GLN A 45 -14.10 5.28 7.73
C GLN A 45 -13.23 6.51 8.01
N ASN A 46 -12.15 6.34 8.78
CA ASN A 46 -11.25 7.43 9.11
C ASN A 46 -10.20 7.62 8.00
N THR A 47 -10.27 8.77 7.33
CA THR A 47 -9.37 9.20 6.25
C THR A 47 -8.26 10.14 6.73
N ASP A 48 -8.10 10.34 8.05
CA ASP A 48 -7.01 11.13 8.60
C ASP A 48 -5.66 10.54 8.16
N SER A 49 -4.76 11.42 7.72
CA SER A 49 -3.47 11.03 7.16
C SER A 49 -2.53 10.45 8.22
N ASN A 50 -2.63 10.91 9.48
CA ASN A 50 -1.86 10.34 10.58
C ASN A 50 -2.37 8.94 10.92
N PHE A 51 -3.70 8.75 10.92
CA PHE A 51 -4.28 7.43 11.10
C PHE A 51 -3.84 6.44 10.01
N SER A 52 -3.83 6.88 8.75
CA SER A 52 -3.31 6.10 7.63
C SER A 52 -1.84 5.70 7.80
N LEU A 53 -1.01 6.58 8.40
CA LEU A 53 0.38 6.28 8.70
C LEU A 53 0.52 5.23 9.82
N LEU A 54 -0.30 5.30 10.86
CA LEU A 54 -0.32 4.31 11.94
C LEU A 54 -0.65 2.91 11.42
N ILE A 55 -1.63 2.80 10.52
CA ILE A 55 -2.01 1.53 9.88
C ILE A 55 -0.83 0.97 9.08
N GLU A 56 -0.21 1.80 8.25
CA GLU A 56 0.90 1.35 7.41
C GLU A 56 2.14 0.97 8.24
N ASN A 57 2.42 1.67 9.34
CA ASN A 57 3.50 1.31 10.27
C ASN A 57 3.21 -0.04 10.95
N ARG A 58 1.99 -0.26 11.44
CA ARG A 58 1.64 -1.53 12.09
C ARG A 58 1.76 -2.72 11.14
N ILE A 59 1.35 -2.56 9.87
CA ILE A 59 1.54 -3.59 8.83
C ILE A 59 3.03 -3.85 8.59
N LYS A 60 3.86 -2.80 8.51
CA LYS A 60 5.31 -2.95 8.33
C LYS A 60 5.96 -3.70 9.50
N GLU A 61 5.54 -3.42 10.73
CA GLU A 61 6.01 -4.14 11.93
C GLU A 61 5.66 -5.63 11.83
N GLU A 62 4.43 -5.96 11.43
CA GLU A 62 4.01 -7.36 11.25
C GLU A 62 4.82 -8.06 10.15
N MET A 63 5.09 -7.38 9.03
CA MET A 63 5.95 -7.89 7.95
C MET A 63 7.39 -8.13 8.41
N MET A 64 7.90 -7.34 9.35
CA MET A 64 9.24 -7.55 9.92
C MET A 64 9.26 -8.70 10.93
N ALA A 65 8.19 -8.85 11.71
CA ALA A 65 8.06 -9.92 12.69
C ALA A 65 7.83 -11.29 12.05
N PHE A 66 7.06 -11.35 10.96
CA PHE A 66 6.65 -12.60 10.29
C PHE A 66 6.79 -12.50 8.76
N PRO A 67 8.02 -12.36 8.23
CA PRO A 67 8.24 -12.16 6.80
C PRO A 67 7.69 -13.30 5.92
N GLU A 68 7.60 -14.53 6.44
CA GLU A 68 7.09 -15.70 5.73
C GLU A 68 5.59 -15.64 5.41
N LYS A 69 4.85 -14.73 6.06
CA LYS A 69 3.40 -14.54 5.84
C LYS A 69 3.08 -13.53 4.73
N PHE A 70 4.08 -12.83 4.19
CA PHE A 70 3.91 -11.69 3.28
C PHE A 70 4.70 -11.80 1.99
#